data_AF-A0A2M9P1L3-F1
#
_entry.id   AF-A0A2M9P1L3-F1
#
_cell.length_a   1.000
_cell.length_b   1.000
_cell.length_c   1.000
_cell.angle_alpha   90.00
_cell.angle_beta   90.00
_cell.angle_gamma   90.00
#
_symmetry.space_group_name_H-M   'P 1'
#
loop_
_entity.id
_entity.type
_entity.pdbx_description
1 polymer ?
#
loop_
_entity_poly.entity_id
_entity_poly.type
_entity_poly.pdbx_seq_one_letter_code
_entity_poly.pdbx_strand_id
1 'polypeptide(L)' 'MSLGGYEIPIPKGLSELLNRSGAWKYRAPDSIQSESPLEDYDRTVVKENGHLRTYLTYKKPVEKSGKNKKVS' A
#
# COMPACT_ATOMS: atom_id res chain seq x y z
N MET A 1 -17.79 -4.44 1.27
CA MET A 1 -16.39 -3.98 1.49
C MET A 1 -16.22 -2.63 0.79
N SER A 2 -15.41 -1.70 1.33
CA SER A 2 -15.14 -0.41 0.67
C SER A 2 -13.71 -0.34 0.16
N LEU A 3 -13.51 0.10 -1.08
CA LEU A 3 -12.19 0.39 -1.64
C LEU A 3 -12.19 1.81 -2.20
N GLY A 4 -11.45 2.71 -1.55
CA GLY A 4 -11.36 4.10 -2.00
C GLY A 4 -12.72 4.82 -2.01
N GLY A 5 -13.61 4.51 -1.06
CA GLY A 5 -14.95 5.08 -0.98
C GLY A 5 -16.01 4.37 -1.84
N TYR A 6 -15.62 3.42 -2.68
CA TYR A 6 -16.57 2.63 -3.49
C TYR A 6 -17.00 1.38 -2.74
N GLU A 7 -18.31 1.17 -2.61
CA GLU A 7 -18.86 -0.09 -2.10
C GLU A 7 -18.75 -1.20 -3.14
N ILE A 8 -18.21 -2.34 -2.71
CA ILE A 8 -18.03 -3.53 -3.53
C ILE A 8 -18.71 -4.71 -2.83
N PRO A 9 -19.54 -5.49 -3.55
CA PRO A 9 -20.05 -6.74 -3.02
C PRO A 9 -18.87 -7.67 -2.71
N ILE A 10 -18.92 -8.33 -1.56
CA ILE A 10 -17.92 -9.34 -1.19
C ILE A 10 -18.24 -10.59 -2.00
N PRO A 11 -17.34 -11.08 -2.87
CA PRO A 11 -17.56 -12.32 -3.60
C PRO A 11 -17.75 -13.48 -2.63
N LYS A 12 -18.71 -14.36 -2.93
CA LYS A 12 -18.88 -15.60 -2.19
C LYS A 12 -17.59 -16.41 -2.26
N GLY A 13 -17.08 -16.88 -1.12
CA GLY A 13 -15.84 -17.66 -1.06
C GLY A 13 -14.55 -16.84 -0.93
N LEU A 14 -14.62 -15.50 -0.85
CA LEU A 14 -13.41 -14.67 -0.71
C LEU A 14 -12.62 -15.02 0.55
N SER A 15 -13.31 -15.26 1.67
CA SER A 15 -12.66 -15.63 2.93
C SER A 15 -11.91 -16.97 2.82
N GLU A 16 -12.53 -18.00 2.24
CA GLU A 16 -11.90 -19.30 2.01
C GLU A 16 -10.69 -19.17 1.07
N LEU A 17 -10.79 -18.37 0.01
CA LEU A 17 -9.68 -18.09 -0.91
C LEU A 17 -8.51 -17.44 -0.16
N LEU A 18 -8.77 -16.36 0.59
CA LEU A 18 -7.74 -15.63 1.32
C LEU A 18 -7.04 -16.52 2.35
N ASN A 19 -7.80 -17.33 3.10
CA ASN A 19 -7.27 -18.28 4.06
C ASN A 19 -6.37 -19.34 3.39
N ARG A 20 -6.80 -19.89 2.25
CA ARG A 20 -6.02 -20.89 1.50
C ARG A 20 -4.78 -20.31 0.82
N SER A 21 -4.85 -19.06 0.37
CA SER A 21 -3.73 -18.38 -0.30
C SER A 21 -2.59 -17.99 0.64
N GLY A 22 -2.77 -18.11 1.96
CA GLY A 22 -1.81 -17.62 2.93
C GLY A 22 -1.71 -16.09 2.93
N ALA A 23 -2.79 -15.38 2.55
CA ALA A 23 -2.82 -13.91 2.52
C ALA A 23 -2.57 -13.28 3.89
N TRP A 24 -2.80 -14.04 4.97
CA TRP A 24 -2.55 -13.62 6.33
C TRP A 24 -1.12 -13.97 6.74
N LYS A 25 -0.36 -12.97 7.17
CA LYS A 25 0.92 -13.18 7.83
C LYS A 25 0.71 -13.03 9.33
N TYR A 26 0.98 -14.09 10.10
CA TYR A 26 1.02 -13.99 11.56
C TYR A 26 2.14 -13.02 11.95
N ARG A 27 1.81 -12.06 12.81
CA ARG A 27 2.75 -11.06 13.30
C ARG A 27 2.78 -11.16 14.83
N ALA A 28 3.96 -11.43 15.39
CA ALA A 28 4.15 -11.51 16.84
C ALA A 28 3.93 -10.12 17.47
N PRO A 29 3.39 -10.04 18.71
CA PRO A 29 3.09 -8.77 19.38
C PRO A 29 4.29 -7.81 19.47
N ASP A 30 5.50 -8.36 19.52
CA ASP A 30 6.74 -7.61 19.80
C ASP A 30 7.51 -7.20 18.53
N SER A 31 6.96 -7.51 17.34
CA SER A 31 7.62 -7.15 16.09
C SER A 31 7.46 -5.66 15.81
N ILE A 32 8.60 -4.95 15.82
CA ILE A 32 8.73 -3.56 15.41
C ILE A 32 8.07 -3.40 14.04
N GLN A 33 7.18 -2.41 13.89
CA GLN A 33 6.55 -2.10 12.61
C GLN A 33 7.65 -1.86 11.57
N SER A 34 7.86 -2.82 10.68
CA SER A 34 8.51 -2.51 9.41
C SER A 34 7.61 -1.52 8.71
N GLU A 35 8.16 -0.37 8.32
CA GLU A 35 7.50 0.65 7.50
C GLU A 35 6.61 -0.03 6.46
N SER A 36 5.35 0.41 6.39
CA SER A 36 4.41 -0.17 5.43
C SER A 36 5.04 -0.05 4.03
N PRO A 37 5.10 -1.14 3.24
CA PRO A 37 5.75 -1.11 1.92
C PRO A 37 5.10 -0.11 0.94
N LEU A 38 3.98 0.51 1.34
CA LEU A 38 3.25 1.52 0.59
C LEU A 38 3.46 2.95 1.11
N GLU A 39 4.27 3.18 2.16
CA GLU A 39 4.49 4.53 2.72
C GLU A 39 5.08 5.50 1.69
N ASP A 40 5.99 4.99 0.86
CA ASP A 40 6.61 5.73 -0.24
C ASP A 40 5.69 5.92 -1.45
N TYR A 41 4.43 5.50 -1.38
CA TYR A 41 3.50 5.63 -2.50
C TYR A 41 2.31 6.52 -2.13
N ASP A 42 1.94 7.39 -3.06
CA ASP A 42 0.63 8.00 -3.09
C ASP A 42 -0.36 7.02 -3.72
N ARG A 43 -1.47 6.78 -3.03
CA ARG A 43 -2.49 5.83 -3.47
C ARG A 43 -3.73 6.57 -3.94
N THR A 44 -4.13 6.31 -5.18
CA THR A 44 -5.37 6.84 -5.77
C THR A 44 -6.23 5.69 -6.27
N VAL A 45 -7.52 5.73 -5.97
CA VAL A 45 -8.50 4.75 -6.46
C VAL A 45 -9.48 5.46 -7.37
N VAL A 46 -9.65 4.95 -8.59
CA VAL A 46 -10.57 5.53 -9.58
C VAL A 46 -11.43 4.44 -10.21
N LYS A 47 -12.62 4.81 -10.66
CA LYS A 47 -13.52 3.95 -11.42
C LYS A 47 -13.51 4.37 -12.89
N GLU A 48 -12.95 3.54 -13.76
CA GLU A 48 -12.80 3.79 -15.20
C GLU A 48 -13.48 2.67 -15.99
N ASN A 49 -14.40 2.99 -16.89
CA ASN A 49 -15.12 2.00 -17.73
C ASN A 49 -15.76 0.85 -16.93
N GLY A 50 -16.29 1.14 -15.74
CA GLY A 50 -16.87 0.12 -14.86
C GLY A 50 -15.87 -0.69 -14.04
N HIS A 51 -14.56 -0.53 -14.28
CA HIS A 51 -13.50 -1.18 -13.52
C HIS A 51 -12.96 -0.27 -12.44
N LEU A 52 -12.75 -0.83 -11.24
CA LEU A 52 -12.10 -0.12 -10.15
C LEU A 52 -10.58 -0.37 -10.21
N ARG A 53 -9.80 0.70 -10.31
CA ARG A 53 -8.34 0.65 -10.43
C ARG A 53 -7.70 1.36 -9.25
N THR A 54 -6.64 0.77 -8.70
CA THR A 54 -5.78 1.40 -7.70
C THR A 54 -4.46 1.75 -8.38
N TYR A 55 -4.12 3.03 -8.38
CA TYR A 55 -2.82 3.54 -8.82
C TYR A 55 -1.95 3.80 -7.58
N LEU A 56 -0.71 3.31 -7.64
CA LEU A 56 0.33 3.56 -6.65
C LEU A 56 1.41 4.39 -7.34
N THR A 57 1.51 5.66 -6.97
CA THR A 57 2.50 6.60 -7.53
C THR A 57 3.64 6.74 -6.54
N TYR A 58 4.85 6.33 -6.93
CA TYR A 58 6.01 6.44 -6.06
C TYR A 58 6.35 7.92 -5.78
N LYS A 59 6.43 8.29 -4.50
CA LYS A 59 6.92 9.57 -4.02
C LYS A 59 8.43 9.54 -4.23
N LYS A 60 8.94 10.25 -5.24
CA LYS A 60 10.38 10.36 -5.46
C LYS A 60 11.07 10.77 -4.14
N PRO A 61 12.16 10.10 -3.73
CA PRO A 61 12.93 10.54 -2.59
C PRO A 61 13.49 11.93 -2.88
N VAL A 62 13.34 12.84 -1.93
CA VAL A 62 13.97 14.16 -1.98
C VAL A 62 15.48 13.93 -1.90
N GLU A 63 16.20 14.17 -3.00
CA GLU A 63 17.66 14.18 -2.96
C GLU A 63 18.11 15.21 -1.92
N LYS A 64 18.75 14.73 -0.84
CA LYS A 64 19.43 15.61 0.11
C LYS A 64 20.63 16.21 -0.63
N SER A 65 20.47 17.41 -1.17
CA SER A 65 21.57 18.19 -1.73
C SER A 65 22.68 18.32 -0.69
N GLY A 66 23.85 17.78 -1.01
CA GLY A 66 25.01 17.77 -0.13
C GLY A 66 25.39 19.18 0.28
N LYS A 67 25.36 19.47 1.58
CA LYS A 67 26.11 20.59 2.15
C LYS A 67 27.60 20.26 2.01
N ASN A 68 28.24 20.74 0.95
CA ASN A 68 29.69 20.83 0.89
C ASN A 68 30.16 21.74 2.03
N LYS A 69 30.67 21.12 3.09
CA LYS A 69 31.40 21.79 4.16
C LYS A 69 32.78 22.14 3.58
N LYS A 70 32.95 23.40 3.14
CA LYS A 70 34.28 23.98 2.89
C LYS A 70 35.08 23.83 4.19
N VAL A 71 36.08 22.95 4.18
CA VAL A 71 37.13 22.95 5.19
C VAL A 71 38.24 23.81 4.61
N SER A 72 38.51 24.87 5.37
CA SER A 72 39.54 25.90 5.23
C SER A 72 40.96 25.36 5.16
#